data_AF-A0AAD9LU03-F1
#
_entry.id   AF-A0AAD9LU03-F1
#
_cell.length_a   1.000
_cell.length_b   1.000
_cell.length_c   1.000
_cell.angle_alpha   90.00
_cell.angle_beta   90.00
_cell.angle_gamma   90.00
#
_symmetry.space_group_name_H-M   'P 1'
#
loop_
_entity.id
_entity.type
_entity.pdbx_description
1 polymer ?
#
loop_
_entity_poly.entity_id
_entity_poly.type
_entity_poly.pdbx_seq_one_letter_code
_entity_poly.pdbx_strand_id
1 'polypeptide(L)'
;MALMPFALGFKLYPLVPTQAMAEMLGVSENCVKALNTTLPCDEDLFGWTIKVDDVYWTEQDVSTLCVPDCQTSARTWTESVASACSEDWLIVGDRAVPAETLSLRFVEGLEMACLRDTSSQWCLPASYNWTGSDVVQVDCAANPTDPWCINPANVSAENNRISTLYDDDLLCSECFLNMLYRRVTSEFLPDTDHSDYLVSEFQDIQSVCQTSVGPLATRALPLYPYASDLQELNETAPEPTGAPSTGSPIVGDDGLPWDPEEDPDDAGIDIEIPDGEEIPDDDDDEPEPEPTEPVVPTNCTARAVDVQYASLDGIEACNELGEKYGVSTGELIYVTGSDDCYSYDFVCVPEACQLLRVNAGDTWYMS
;
A
#
# COMPACT_ATOMS: atom_id res chain seq x y z
N MET A 1 37.36 32.13 -0.92
CA MET A 1 36.41 31.13 -0.39
C MET A 1 35.82 30.42 -1.58
N ALA A 2 36.31 29.21 -1.87
CA ALA A 2 35.68 28.35 -2.86
C ALA A 2 34.46 27.73 -2.17
N LEU A 3 33.27 28.03 -2.67
CA LEU A 3 32.06 27.31 -2.32
C LEU A 3 32.27 25.86 -2.77
N MET A 4 32.31 24.91 -1.83
CA MET A 4 32.15 23.50 -2.19
C MET A 4 30.79 23.37 -2.86
N PRO A 5 30.68 22.70 -4.03
CA PRO A 5 29.37 22.35 -4.54
C PRO A 5 28.74 21.40 -3.52
N PHE A 6 27.68 21.83 -2.86
CA PHE A 6 26.75 20.88 -2.27
C PHE A 6 26.32 19.96 -3.40
N ALA A 7 26.39 18.65 -3.18
CA ALA A 7 25.79 17.70 -4.09
C ALA A 7 24.27 17.95 -4.04
N LEU A 8 23.79 18.79 -4.95
CA LEU A 8 22.37 19.04 -5.16
C LEU A 8 21.84 17.80 -5.86
N GLY A 9 21.27 16.88 -5.08
CA GLY A 9 20.80 15.62 -5.64
C GLY A 9 20.26 14.68 -4.58
N PHE A 10 19.17 13.99 -4.92
CA PHE A 10 18.55 13.00 -4.06
C PHE A 10 19.53 11.89 -3.66
N LYS A 11 19.44 11.49 -2.39
CA LYS A 11 20.05 10.29 -1.81
C LYS A 11 19.05 9.64 -0.87
N LEU A 12 18.96 8.31 -0.93
CA LEU A 12 18.02 7.59 -0.08
C LEU A 12 18.44 7.59 1.39
N TYR A 13 19.74 7.48 1.67
CA TYR A 13 20.28 7.39 3.04
C TYR A 13 21.45 8.38 3.25
N PRO A 14 21.20 9.71 3.21
CA PRO A 14 22.28 10.71 3.23
C PRO A 14 22.99 10.80 4.59
N LEU A 15 22.31 10.43 5.69
CA LEU A 15 22.78 10.65 7.06
C LEU A 15 23.31 9.38 7.75
N VAL A 16 23.09 8.20 7.17
CA VAL A 16 23.45 6.92 7.81
C VAL A 16 24.68 6.32 7.10
N PRO A 17 25.74 5.94 7.85
CA PRO A 17 26.88 5.23 7.27
C PRO A 17 26.43 3.94 6.58
N THR A 18 27.04 3.62 5.44
CA THR A 18 26.67 2.44 4.63
C THR A 18 26.64 1.15 5.46
N GLN A 19 27.67 0.91 6.27
CA GLN A 19 27.75 -0.31 7.07
C GLN A 19 26.59 -0.41 8.08
N ALA A 20 26.31 0.67 8.81
CA ALA A 20 25.21 0.68 9.78
C ALA A 20 23.84 0.48 9.11
N MET A 21 23.64 1.02 7.90
CA MET A 21 22.41 0.81 7.14
C MET A 21 22.32 -0.61 6.58
N ALA A 22 23.44 -1.19 6.13
CA ALA A 22 23.50 -2.58 5.67
C ALA A 22 23.12 -3.56 6.79
N GLU A 23 23.67 -3.35 7.99
CA GLU A 23 23.32 -4.10 9.20
C GLU A 23 21.84 -3.91 9.59
N MET A 24 21.32 -2.68 9.50
CA MET A 24 19.93 -2.37 9.84
C MET A 24 18.91 -3.00 8.87
N LEU A 25 19.23 -3.02 7.57
CA LEU A 25 18.36 -3.57 6.54
C LEU A 25 18.55 -5.07 6.32
N GLY A 26 19.63 -5.67 6.86
CA GLY A 26 19.98 -7.06 6.62
C GLY A 26 20.44 -7.34 5.18
N VAL A 27 21.03 -6.36 4.50
CA VAL A 27 21.47 -6.45 3.09
C VAL A 27 22.96 -6.14 2.96
N SER A 28 23.56 -6.47 1.81
CA SER A 28 24.97 -6.18 1.55
C SER A 28 25.29 -4.68 1.52
N GLU A 29 26.51 -4.32 1.93
CA GLU A 29 27.02 -2.96 1.76
C GLU A 29 27.03 -2.51 0.28
N ASN A 30 27.18 -3.45 -0.65
CA ASN A 30 27.18 -3.14 -2.08
C ASN A 30 25.79 -2.69 -2.53
N CYS A 31 24.74 -3.36 -2.06
CA CYS A 31 23.36 -2.95 -2.30
C CYS A 31 23.08 -1.57 -1.69
N VAL A 32 23.48 -1.32 -0.43
CA VAL A 32 23.31 0.01 0.18
C VAL A 32 24.10 1.09 -0.56
N LYS A 33 25.32 0.80 -1.06
CA LYS A 33 26.08 1.76 -1.89
C LYS A 33 25.34 2.10 -3.18
N ALA A 34 24.74 1.11 -3.84
CA ALA A 34 23.94 1.33 -5.05
C ALA A 34 22.67 2.13 -4.74
N LEU A 35 21.92 1.75 -3.71
CA LEU A 35 20.71 2.46 -3.25
C LEU A 35 21.01 3.92 -2.87
N ASN A 36 22.18 4.19 -2.29
CA ASN A 36 22.59 5.53 -1.85
C ASN A 36 23.37 6.32 -2.93
N THR A 37 23.22 5.96 -4.20
CA THR A 37 23.76 6.73 -5.33
C THR A 37 23.12 8.12 -5.38
N THR A 38 23.92 9.17 -5.56
CA THR A 38 23.38 10.52 -5.75
C THR A 38 22.71 10.64 -7.10
N LEU A 39 21.44 11.02 -7.13
CA LEU A 39 20.71 11.30 -8.36
C LEU A 39 20.64 12.80 -8.62
N PRO A 40 20.75 13.27 -9.88
CA PRO A 40 20.57 14.67 -10.25
C PRO A 40 19.08 15.06 -10.30
N CYS A 41 18.35 14.66 -9.26
CA CYS A 41 16.94 14.96 -9.05
C CYS A 41 16.81 15.94 -7.89
N ASP A 42 15.71 16.70 -7.86
CA ASP A 42 15.34 17.45 -6.67
C ASP A 42 15.17 16.50 -5.48
N GLU A 43 15.77 16.85 -4.34
CA GLU A 43 15.88 15.96 -3.18
C GLU A 43 14.53 15.65 -2.57
N ASP A 44 13.70 16.67 -2.34
CA ASP A 44 12.42 16.52 -1.67
C ASP A 44 11.40 15.89 -2.64
N LEU A 45 11.31 16.41 -3.86
CA LEU A 45 10.31 15.97 -4.83
C LEU A 45 10.55 14.53 -5.31
N PHE A 46 11.81 14.11 -5.47
CA PHE A 46 12.08 12.70 -5.78
C PHE A 46 11.70 11.81 -4.60
N GLY A 47 11.90 12.27 -3.37
CA GLY A 47 11.41 11.64 -2.14
C GLY A 47 9.90 11.36 -2.15
N TRP A 48 9.10 12.26 -2.74
CA TRP A 48 7.64 12.12 -2.78
C TRP A 48 7.16 11.00 -3.71
N THR A 49 7.96 10.59 -4.68
CA THR A 49 7.56 9.60 -5.69
C THR A 49 7.19 8.23 -5.10
N ILE A 50 7.77 7.84 -3.97
CA ILE A 50 7.40 6.59 -3.27
C ILE A 50 5.94 6.58 -2.77
N LYS A 51 5.32 7.76 -2.63
CA LYS A 51 3.92 7.95 -2.24
C LYS A 51 3.24 8.94 -3.19
N VAL A 52 3.44 8.74 -4.49
CA VAL A 52 3.00 9.69 -5.52
C VAL A 52 1.51 10.04 -5.43
N ASP A 53 0.66 9.10 -5.03
CA ASP A 53 -0.79 9.30 -4.90
C ASP A 53 -1.21 9.93 -3.55
N ASP A 54 -0.39 9.84 -2.49
CA ASP A 54 -0.71 10.39 -1.16
C ASP A 54 -0.26 11.85 -0.98
N VAL A 55 0.45 12.39 -1.99
CA VAL A 55 1.00 13.74 -1.97
C VAL A 55 0.31 14.58 -3.04
N TYR A 56 0.03 15.84 -2.72
CA TYR A 56 -0.54 16.78 -3.68
C TYR A 56 0.55 17.41 -4.54
N TRP A 57 0.44 17.25 -5.87
CA TRP A 57 1.43 17.74 -6.83
C TRP A 57 0.96 18.99 -7.58
N THR A 58 1.75 20.06 -7.57
CA THR A 58 1.51 21.22 -8.44
C THR A 58 2.25 21.09 -9.76
N GLU A 59 1.86 21.88 -10.77
CA GLU A 59 2.62 21.99 -12.02
C GLU A 59 4.07 22.44 -11.79
N GLN A 60 4.32 23.25 -10.76
CA GLN A 60 5.67 23.68 -10.42
C GLN A 60 6.51 22.52 -9.87
N ASP A 61 5.91 21.64 -9.08
CA ASP A 61 6.61 20.47 -8.50
C ASP A 61 7.01 19.51 -9.61
N VAL A 62 6.04 19.09 -10.45
CA VAL A 62 6.34 18.18 -11.56
C VAL A 62 7.31 18.79 -12.57
N SER A 63 7.21 20.10 -12.88
CA SER A 63 8.18 20.73 -13.79
C SER A 63 9.59 20.86 -13.20
N THR A 64 9.72 20.92 -11.87
CA THR A 64 11.01 20.95 -11.17
C THR A 64 11.64 19.56 -11.14
N LEU A 65 10.85 18.52 -10.84
CA LEU A 65 11.32 17.14 -10.75
C LEU A 65 11.61 16.53 -12.12
N CYS A 66 10.73 16.75 -13.10
CA CYS A 66 10.68 16.02 -14.36
C CYS A 66 11.62 16.56 -15.42
N VAL A 67 12.90 16.72 -15.05
CA VAL A 67 13.99 17.07 -15.96
C VAL A 67 14.60 15.81 -16.62
N PRO A 68 15.05 15.88 -17.89
CA PRO A 68 15.57 14.70 -18.60
C PRO A 68 16.72 13.97 -17.90
N ASP A 69 17.60 14.73 -17.24
CA ASP A 69 18.75 14.18 -16.51
C ASP A 69 18.29 13.34 -15.31
N CYS A 70 17.31 13.84 -14.54
CA CYS A 70 16.74 13.11 -13.41
C CYS A 70 16.07 11.81 -13.88
N GLN A 71 15.21 11.85 -14.89
CA GLN A 71 14.51 10.66 -15.39
C GLN A 71 15.48 9.60 -15.93
N THR A 72 16.50 10.03 -16.68
CA THR A 72 17.50 9.10 -17.25
C THR A 72 18.37 8.50 -16.15
N SER A 73 18.82 9.31 -15.19
CA SER A 73 19.62 8.83 -14.07
C SER A 73 18.84 7.92 -13.14
N ALA A 74 17.56 8.20 -12.87
CA ALA A 74 16.71 7.36 -12.04
C ALA A 74 16.49 5.97 -12.67
N ARG A 75 16.28 5.88 -13.98
CA ARG A 75 16.21 4.60 -14.71
C ARG A 75 17.54 3.84 -14.71
N THR A 76 18.66 4.54 -14.87
CA THR A 76 19.99 3.90 -14.80
C THR A 76 20.28 3.40 -13.38
N TRP A 77 19.77 4.13 -12.38
CA TRP A 77 19.92 3.78 -10.98
C TRP A 77 19.18 2.49 -10.64
N THR A 78 17.96 2.27 -11.14
CA THR A 78 17.25 0.99 -10.91
C THR A 78 18.01 -0.20 -11.49
N GLU A 79 18.57 -0.09 -12.69
CA GLU A 79 19.42 -1.13 -13.29
C GLU A 79 20.67 -1.41 -12.43
N SER A 80 21.27 -0.35 -11.89
CA SER A 80 22.47 -0.45 -11.04
C SER A 80 22.16 -1.09 -9.69
N VAL A 81 21.01 -0.73 -9.09
CA VAL A 81 20.52 -1.32 -7.84
C VAL A 81 20.16 -2.79 -8.06
N ALA A 82 19.43 -3.13 -9.12
CA ALA A 82 19.08 -4.51 -9.44
C ALA A 82 20.33 -5.40 -9.54
N SER A 83 21.35 -4.94 -10.25
CA SER A 83 22.61 -5.69 -10.34
C SER A 83 23.37 -5.79 -9.01
N ALA A 84 23.27 -4.81 -8.13
CA ALA A 84 24.02 -4.77 -6.87
C ALA A 84 23.30 -5.50 -5.72
N CYS A 85 21.97 -5.61 -5.82
CA CYS A 85 21.07 -6.14 -4.80
C CYS A 85 20.44 -7.49 -5.21
N SER A 86 20.92 -8.15 -6.27
CA SER A 86 20.27 -9.33 -6.86
C SER A 86 20.12 -10.53 -5.93
N GLU A 87 20.92 -10.60 -4.86
CA GLU A 87 20.88 -11.64 -3.83
C GLU A 87 20.39 -11.11 -2.47
N ASP A 88 20.12 -9.81 -2.38
CA ASP A 88 19.73 -9.14 -1.15
C ASP A 88 18.20 -9.05 -1.01
N TRP A 89 17.72 -9.32 0.19
CA TRP A 89 16.30 -9.32 0.52
C TRP A 89 16.02 -8.37 1.67
N LEU A 90 14.92 -7.63 1.56
CA LEU A 90 14.38 -6.79 2.62
C LEU A 90 13.22 -7.52 3.30
N ILE A 91 13.19 -7.45 4.62
CA ILE A 91 12.09 -8.01 5.39
C ILE A 91 11.02 -6.93 5.57
N VAL A 92 9.81 -7.21 5.09
CA VAL A 92 8.64 -6.33 5.21
C VAL A 92 7.50 -7.16 5.79
N GLY A 93 7.17 -6.92 7.07
CA GLY A 93 6.25 -7.77 7.79
C GLY A 93 6.82 -9.19 7.96
N ASP A 94 6.07 -10.19 7.52
CA ASP A 94 6.47 -11.61 7.51
C ASP A 94 7.02 -12.07 6.15
N ARG A 95 7.18 -11.16 5.18
CA ARG A 95 7.63 -11.44 3.81
C ARG A 95 9.05 -10.95 3.58
N ALA A 96 9.76 -11.65 2.69
CA ALA A 96 11.02 -11.20 2.14
C ALA A 96 10.86 -10.74 0.69
N VAL A 97 11.25 -9.51 0.43
CA VAL A 97 11.09 -8.83 -0.86
C VAL A 97 12.48 -8.51 -1.42
N PRO A 98 12.76 -8.72 -2.72
CA PRO A 98 14.05 -8.37 -3.31
C PRO A 98 14.39 -6.89 -3.06
N ALA A 99 15.60 -6.60 -2.60
CA ALA A 99 15.98 -5.25 -2.19
C ALA A 99 15.95 -4.23 -3.34
N GLU A 100 16.07 -4.70 -4.58
CA GLU A 100 15.97 -3.88 -5.79
C GLU A 100 14.61 -3.21 -5.99
N THR A 101 13.54 -3.80 -5.45
CA THR A 101 12.17 -3.27 -5.54
C THR A 101 12.03 -1.88 -4.92
N LEU A 102 12.90 -1.50 -3.97
CA LEU A 102 12.92 -0.14 -3.43
C LEU A 102 13.16 0.89 -4.55
N SER A 103 14.15 0.66 -5.40
CA SER A 103 14.47 1.59 -6.49
C SER A 103 13.35 1.65 -7.53
N LEU A 104 12.71 0.51 -7.80
CA LEU A 104 11.59 0.40 -8.74
C LEU A 104 10.39 1.24 -8.26
N ARG A 105 10.08 1.24 -6.96
CA ARG A 105 9.01 2.07 -6.37
C ARG A 105 9.19 3.56 -6.65
N PHE A 106 10.40 4.08 -6.47
CA PHE A 106 10.71 5.49 -6.76
C PHE A 106 10.53 5.80 -8.26
N VAL A 107 11.03 4.92 -9.13
CA VAL A 107 10.93 5.15 -10.58
C VAL A 107 9.50 5.03 -11.08
N GLU A 108 8.70 4.09 -10.57
CA GLU A 108 7.28 4.02 -10.94
C GLU A 108 6.53 5.30 -10.57
N GLY A 109 6.75 5.81 -9.35
CA GLY A 109 6.19 7.08 -8.91
C GLY A 109 6.69 8.27 -9.73
N LEU A 110 7.98 8.30 -10.10
CA LEU A 110 8.54 9.31 -10.99
C LEU A 110 7.85 9.27 -12.35
N GLU A 111 7.63 8.08 -12.91
CA GLU A 111 6.98 7.94 -14.21
C GLU A 111 5.49 8.32 -14.19
N MET A 112 4.83 8.17 -13.03
CA MET A 112 3.48 8.68 -12.80
C MET A 112 3.48 10.22 -12.71
N ALA A 113 4.33 10.80 -11.86
CA ALA A 113 4.43 12.25 -11.67
C ALA A 113 4.85 12.99 -12.95
N CYS A 114 5.74 12.38 -13.73
CA CYS A 114 6.26 12.95 -14.97
C CYS A 114 5.48 12.61 -16.23
N LEU A 115 4.30 12.01 -16.07
CA LEU A 115 3.46 11.66 -17.20
C LEU A 115 2.89 12.92 -17.88
N ARG A 116 3.02 12.98 -19.21
CA ARG A 116 2.48 14.05 -20.04
C ARG A 116 1.73 13.50 -21.24
N ASP A 117 0.74 14.25 -21.70
CA ASP A 117 0.10 14.02 -22.98
C ASP A 117 0.97 14.53 -24.16
N THR A 118 0.51 14.28 -25.38
CA THR A 118 1.12 14.78 -26.63
C THR A 118 1.11 16.32 -26.72
N SER A 119 0.22 16.98 -25.98
CA SER A 119 0.14 18.44 -25.86
C SER A 119 1.01 19.00 -24.74
N SER A 120 1.87 18.17 -24.12
CA SER A 120 2.78 18.56 -23.05
C SER A 120 2.08 19.06 -21.77
N GLN A 121 0.83 18.67 -21.53
CA GLN A 121 0.14 18.88 -20.26
C GLN A 121 0.52 17.78 -19.27
N TRP A 122 0.66 18.13 -17.98
CA TRP A 122 0.97 17.17 -16.92
C TRP A 122 -0.28 16.41 -16.51
N CYS A 123 -0.22 15.09 -16.54
CA CYS A 123 -1.40 14.26 -16.30
C CYS A 123 -1.79 14.20 -14.82
N LEU A 124 -0.82 14.07 -13.92
CA LEU A 124 -1.10 13.94 -12.49
C LEU A 124 -1.77 15.21 -11.90
N PRO A 125 -1.24 16.43 -12.08
CA PRO A 125 -1.95 17.65 -11.64
C PRO A 125 -3.28 17.88 -12.37
N ALA A 126 -3.39 17.50 -13.65
CA ALA A 126 -4.65 17.59 -14.37
C ALA A 126 -5.72 16.64 -13.79
N SER A 127 -5.30 15.49 -13.26
CA SER A 127 -6.20 14.48 -12.70
C SER A 127 -7.00 14.96 -11.50
N TYR A 128 -6.48 15.94 -10.75
CA TYR A 128 -7.20 16.52 -9.61
C TYR A 128 -8.42 17.35 -10.02
N ASN A 129 -8.53 17.71 -11.30
CA ASN A 129 -9.70 18.41 -11.84
C ASN A 129 -10.65 17.47 -12.59
N TRP A 130 -10.38 16.16 -12.61
CA TRP A 130 -11.27 15.20 -13.24
C TRP A 130 -12.54 15.06 -12.41
N THR A 131 -13.68 15.24 -13.07
CA THR A 131 -14.99 15.09 -12.46
C THR A 131 -15.71 13.96 -13.15
N GLY A 132 -16.13 12.97 -12.36
CA GLY A 132 -16.98 11.87 -12.78
C GLY A 132 -18.29 11.87 -11.99
N SER A 133 -19.11 10.88 -12.27
CA SER A 133 -20.26 10.50 -11.47
C SER A 133 -19.93 9.28 -10.62
N ASP A 134 -20.64 9.09 -9.51
CA ASP A 134 -20.55 7.86 -8.71
C ASP A 134 -21.45 6.76 -9.29
N VAL A 135 -22.49 7.14 -10.04
CA VAL A 135 -23.44 6.23 -10.70
C VAL A 135 -24.08 6.94 -11.89
N VAL A 136 -24.25 6.22 -13.00
CA VAL A 136 -25.04 6.71 -14.14
C VAL A 136 -26.50 6.83 -13.71
N GLN A 137 -26.98 8.07 -13.61
CA GLN A 137 -28.38 8.35 -13.30
C GLN A 137 -29.24 8.16 -14.54
N VAL A 138 -30.23 7.28 -14.45
CA VAL A 138 -31.21 7.05 -15.52
C VAL A 138 -32.17 8.24 -15.58
N ASP A 139 -32.45 8.76 -16.78
CA ASP A 139 -33.51 9.76 -16.96
C ASP A 139 -34.88 9.13 -16.66
N CYS A 140 -35.35 9.28 -15.43
CA CYS A 140 -36.63 8.74 -14.98
C CYS A 140 -37.85 9.43 -15.58
N ALA A 141 -37.68 10.61 -16.19
CA ALA A 141 -38.75 11.23 -16.96
C ALA A 141 -38.93 10.52 -18.32
N ALA A 142 -37.83 10.08 -18.93
CA ALA A 142 -37.84 9.30 -20.16
C ALA A 142 -38.10 7.80 -19.93
N ASN A 143 -37.56 7.22 -18.85
CA ASN A 143 -37.58 5.79 -18.53
C ASN A 143 -38.13 5.52 -17.11
N PRO A 144 -39.41 5.83 -16.84
CA PRO A 144 -39.98 5.75 -15.49
C PRO A 144 -40.10 4.33 -14.92
N THR A 145 -39.93 3.30 -15.76
CA THR A 145 -40.00 1.88 -15.35
C THR A 145 -38.64 1.27 -15.05
N ASP A 146 -37.56 2.03 -15.22
CA ASP A 146 -36.22 1.53 -14.90
C ASP A 146 -36.14 1.18 -13.40
N PRO A 147 -35.52 0.04 -13.02
CA PRO A 147 -35.39 -0.35 -11.62
C PRO A 147 -34.76 0.73 -10.74
N TRP A 148 -33.80 1.51 -11.27
CA TRP A 148 -33.17 2.63 -10.56
C TRP A 148 -34.17 3.77 -10.28
N CYS A 149 -35.11 4.03 -11.20
CA CYS A 149 -36.15 5.05 -11.05
C CYS A 149 -37.25 4.67 -10.04
N ILE A 150 -37.41 3.37 -9.78
CA ILE A 150 -38.34 2.84 -8.78
C ILE A 150 -37.65 2.77 -7.41
N ASN A 151 -36.38 2.35 -7.39
CA ASN A 151 -35.54 2.31 -6.21
C ASN A 151 -34.10 2.74 -6.58
N PRO A 152 -33.64 3.93 -6.14
CA PRO A 152 -32.29 4.41 -6.42
C PRO A 152 -31.16 3.51 -5.89
N ALA A 153 -31.44 2.62 -4.92
CA ALA A 153 -30.50 1.59 -4.44
C ALA A 153 -30.36 0.40 -5.41
N ASN A 154 -31.19 0.32 -6.47
CA ASN A 154 -31.07 -0.72 -7.48
C ASN A 154 -30.13 -0.26 -8.60
N VAL A 155 -28.86 -0.13 -8.27
CA VAL A 155 -27.82 0.26 -9.20
C VAL A 155 -27.36 -0.98 -9.97
N SER A 156 -27.52 -0.96 -11.30
CA SER A 156 -27.03 -2.05 -12.13
C SER A 156 -25.50 -2.00 -12.22
N ALA A 157 -24.86 -3.14 -12.46
CA ALA A 157 -23.42 -3.18 -12.73
C ALA A 157 -23.03 -2.24 -13.88
N GLU A 158 -23.90 -2.05 -14.88
CA GLU A 158 -23.67 -1.15 -16.00
C GLU A 158 -23.63 0.34 -15.59
N ASN A 159 -24.37 0.71 -14.55
CA ASN A 159 -24.42 2.09 -14.06
C ASN A 159 -23.21 2.48 -13.20
N ASN A 160 -22.37 1.52 -12.81
CA ASN A 160 -21.18 1.71 -11.98
C ASN A 160 -19.86 1.44 -12.72
N ARG A 161 -19.91 1.20 -14.04
CA ARG A 161 -18.69 0.98 -14.84
C ARG A 161 -17.94 2.29 -15.00
N ILE A 162 -16.64 2.30 -14.76
CA ILE A 162 -15.77 3.47 -14.95
C ILE A 162 -15.96 4.06 -16.34
N SER A 163 -16.16 3.21 -17.36
CA SER A 163 -16.43 3.64 -18.74
C SER A 163 -17.71 4.46 -18.93
N THR A 164 -18.56 4.53 -17.92
CA THR A 164 -19.83 5.28 -17.91
C THR A 164 -19.87 6.37 -16.85
N LEU A 165 -18.91 6.38 -15.92
CA LEU A 165 -18.83 7.36 -14.84
C LEU A 165 -18.20 8.69 -15.29
N TYR A 166 -17.43 8.69 -16.37
CA TYR A 166 -16.80 9.91 -16.90
C TYR A 166 -17.31 10.22 -18.31
N ASP A 167 -17.38 11.51 -18.65
CA ASP A 167 -17.65 11.94 -20.03
C ASP A 167 -16.59 11.38 -20.98
N ASP A 168 -17.01 10.95 -22.18
CA ASP A 168 -16.16 10.30 -23.19
C ASP A 168 -14.90 11.13 -23.50
N ASP A 169 -15.01 12.47 -23.54
CA ASP A 169 -13.88 13.37 -23.81
C ASP A 169 -12.77 13.27 -22.74
N LEU A 170 -13.17 13.12 -21.46
CA LEU A 170 -12.24 12.94 -20.35
C LEU A 170 -11.74 11.50 -20.29
N LEU A 171 -12.66 10.54 -20.37
CA LEU A 171 -12.38 9.10 -20.31
C LEU A 171 -11.36 8.69 -21.39
N CYS A 172 -11.52 9.23 -22.59
CA CYS A 172 -10.66 8.95 -23.74
C CYS A 172 -9.49 9.92 -23.89
N SER A 173 -9.28 10.81 -22.92
CA SER A 173 -8.10 11.67 -22.90
C SER A 173 -6.83 10.84 -22.72
N GLU A 174 -5.74 11.28 -23.36
CA GLU A 174 -4.45 10.58 -23.25
C GLU A 174 -3.98 10.46 -21.80
N CYS A 175 -4.21 11.49 -20.99
CA CYS A 175 -3.83 11.46 -19.59
C CYS A 175 -4.62 10.43 -18.79
N PHE A 176 -5.94 10.35 -18.96
CA PHE A 176 -6.77 9.34 -18.28
C PHE A 176 -6.31 7.94 -18.63
N LEU A 177 -6.18 7.65 -19.93
CA LEU A 177 -5.81 6.33 -20.40
C LEU A 177 -4.38 5.92 -19.97
N ASN A 178 -3.41 6.83 -20.07
CA ASN A 178 -2.03 6.52 -19.70
C ASN A 178 -1.83 6.40 -18.19
N MET A 179 -2.52 7.21 -17.37
CA MET A 179 -2.46 7.08 -15.91
C MET A 179 -3.08 5.76 -15.47
N LEU A 180 -4.27 5.43 -15.98
CA LEU A 180 -4.95 4.20 -15.62
C LEU A 180 -4.14 2.98 -16.09
N TYR A 181 -3.60 3.01 -17.32
CA TYR A 181 -2.70 1.98 -17.82
C TYR A 181 -1.53 1.72 -16.87
N ARG A 182 -0.82 2.77 -16.44
CA ARG A 182 0.32 2.63 -15.51
C ARG A 182 -0.08 2.00 -14.18
N ARG A 183 -1.24 2.38 -13.63
CA ARG A 183 -1.77 1.81 -12.38
C ARG A 183 -2.12 0.34 -12.53
N VAL A 184 -2.84 -0.04 -13.60
CA VAL A 184 -3.27 -1.44 -13.79
C VAL A 184 -2.13 -2.36 -14.24
N THR A 185 -1.04 -1.82 -14.81
CA THR A 185 0.15 -2.60 -15.17
C THR A 185 1.26 -2.54 -14.12
N SER A 186 1.03 -1.88 -12.98
CA SER A 186 2.01 -1.77 -11.92
C SER A 186 2.43 -3.15 -11.41
N GLU A 187 3.73 -3.37 -11.22
CA GLU A 187 4.25 -4.58 -10.57
C GLU A 187 3.84 -4.66 -9.09
N PHE A 188 3.31 -3.55 -8.58
CA PHE A 188 2.97 -3.35 -7.19
C PHE A 188 1.48 -3.24 -6.89
N LEU A 189 0.63 -3.29 -7.92
CA LEU A 189 -0.80 -3.45 -7.74
C LEU A 189 -1.05 -4.66 -6.83
N PRO A 190 -1.89 -4.60 -5.78
CA PRO A 190 -2.22 -5.77 -4.99
C PRO A 190 -2.84 -6.89 -5.84
N ASP A 191 -2.76 -8.14 -5.39
CA ASP A 191 -3.51 -9.23 -6.03
C ASP A 191 -4.83 -9.41 -5.30
N THR A 192 -5.86 -8.77 -5.83
CA THR A 192 -7.21 -8.77 -5.25
C THR A 192 -8.22 -8.82 -6.37
N ASP A 193 -9.43 -9.30 -6.06
CA ASP A 193 -10.57 -9.25 -6.99
C ASP A 193 -10.82 -7.82 -7.51
N HIS A 194 -10.52 -6.81 -6.68
CA HIS A 194 -10.58 -5.40 -7.08
C HIS A 194 -9.57 -5.06 -8.19
N SER A 195 -8.36 -5.63 -8.16
CA SER A 195 -7.33 -5.38 -9.17
C SER A 195 -7.69 -6.01 -10.52
N ASP A 196 -8.30 -7.21 -10.50
CA ASP A 196 -8.87 -7.85 -11.70
C ASP A 196 -10.03 -7.02 -12.28
N TYR A 197 -10.87 -6.46 -11.42
CA TYR A 197 -11.92 -5.51 -11.82
C TYR A 197 -11.33 -4.27 -12.49
N LEU A 198 -10.28 -3.65 -11.94
CA LEU A 198 -9.65 -2.47 -12.57
C LEU A 198 -9.07 -2.79 -13.96
N VAL A 199 -8.50 -3.99 -14.14
CA VAL A 199 -7.98 -4.44 -15.44
C VAL A 199 -9.11 -4.64 -16.45
N SER A 200 -10.24 -5.22 -16.04
CA SER A 200 -11.40 -5.41 -16.92
C SER A 200 -12.06 -4.09 -17.31
N GLU A 201 -12.22 -3.17 -16.35
CA GLU A 201 -12.71 -1.81 -16.62
C GLU A 201 -11.80 -1.06 -17.60
N PHE A 202 -10.48 -1.21 -17.49
CA PHE A 202 -9.57 -0.59 -18.46
C PHE A 202 -9.66 -1.21 -19.87
N GLN A 203 -10.00 -2.49 -20.01
CA GLN A 203 -10.30 -3.10 -21.31
C GLN A 203 -11.59 -2.54 -21.91
N ASP A 204 -12.59 -2.31 -21.06
CA ASP A 204 -13.86 -1.72 -21.47
C ASP A 204 -13.68 -0.27 -21.92
N ILE A 205 -12.89 0.51 -21.19
CA ILE A 205 -12.55 1.90 -21.56
C ILE A 205 -11.82 1.94 -22.91
N GLN A 206 -10.83 1.06 -23.13
CA GLN A 206 -10.16 0.95 -24.43
C GLN A 206 -11.14 0.62 -25.57
N SER A 207 -12.16 -0.20 -25.28
CA SER A 207 -13.22 -0.54 -26.23
C SER A 207 -14.13 0.65 -26.54
N VAL A 208 -14.54 1.42 -25.53
CA VAL A 208 -15.34 2.65 -25.68
C VAL A 208 -14.57 3.70 -26.48
N CYS A 209 -13.31 3.94 -26.12
CA CYS A 209 -12.44 4.92 -26.75
C CYS A 209 -11.85 4.46 -28.10
N GLN A 210 -12.12 3.21 -28.51
CA GLN A 210 -11.61 2.61 -29.75
C GLN A 210 -10.09 2.75 -29.90
N THR A 211 -9.37 2.59 -28.78
CA THR A 211 -7.92 2.82 -28.70
C THR A 211 -7.24 1.70 -27.92
N SER A 212 -5.93 1.60 -28.06
CA SER A 212 -5.11 0.68 -27.25
C SER A 212 -3.83 1.38 -26.80
N VAL A 213 -3.61 1.41 -25.50
CA VAL A 213 -2.44 2.08 -24.89
C VAL A 213 -1.24 1.12 -24.76
N GLY A 214 -1.51 -0.16 -24.58
CA GLY A 214 -0.47 -1.17 -24.45
C GLY A 214 -1.02 -2.56 -24.16
N PRO A 215 -0.15 -3.58 -24.15
CA PRO A 215 -0.55 -4.93 -23.79
C PRO A 215 -0.92 -5.00 -22.31
N LEU A 216 -2.13 -5.47 -22.02
CA LEU A 216 -2.51 -5.92 -20.69
C LEU A 216 -2.05 -7.36 -20.55
N ALA A 217 -0.87 -7.56 -19.98
CA ALA A 217 -0.38 -8.89 -19.68
C ALA A 217 -1.06 -9.40 -18.40
N THR A 218 -1.46 -10.68 -18.39
CA THR A 218 -1.70 -11.39 -17.13
C THR A 218 -0.40 -11.34 -16.32
N ARG A 219 -0.37 -10.52 -15.28
CA ARG A 219 0.82 -10.33 -14.46
C ARG A 219 1.13 -11.62 -13.72
N ALA A 220 2.36 -12.12 -13.85
CA ALA A 220 2.86 -13.14 -12.95
C ALA A 220 3.18 -12.44 -11.62
N LEU A 221 2.43 -12.76 -10.57
CA LEU A 221 2.65 -12.19 -9.26
C LEU A 221 4.01 -12.63 -8.74
N PRO A 222 4.85 -11.71 -8.23
CA PRO A 222 6.01 -12.12 -7.47
C PRO A 222 5.54 -12.85 -6.22
N LEU A 223 5.86 -14.14 -6.12
CA LEU A 223 5.65 -14.91 -4.90
C LEU A 223 6.81 -14.60 -3.94
N TYR A 224 6.58 -13.65 -3.03
CA TYR A 224 7.54 -13.33 -1.99
C TYR A 224 7.54 -14.44 -0.92
N PRO A 225 8.71 -15.06 -0.63
CA PRO A 225 8.80 -16.08 0.41
C PRO A 225 8.56 -15.47 1.80
N TYR A 226 8.28 -16.33 2.78
CA TYR A 226 8.24 -15.90 4.17
C TYR A 226 9.65 -15.57 4.65
N ALA A 227 9.77 -14.63 5.58
CA ALA A 227 11.05 -14.28 6.19
C ALA A 227 11.70 -15.47 6.91
N SER A 228 10.88 -16.39 7.47
CA SER A 228 11.34 -17.65 8.07
C SER A 228 12.07 -18.56 7.08
N ASP A 229 11.61 -18.60 5.83
CA ASP A 229 12.14 -19.50 4.81
C ASP A 229 13.58 -19.09 4.43
N LEU A 230 13.92 -17.80 4.56
CA LEU A 230 15.28 -17.32 4.33
C LEU A 230 16.24 -17.71 5.47
N GLN A 231 15.76 -17.85 6.70
CA GLN A 231 16.59 -18.33 7.81
C GLN A 231 16.95 -19.80 7.66
N GLU A 232 16.00 -20.64 7.23
CA GLU A 232 16.24 -22.07 7.00
C GLU A 232 17.29 -22.33 5.90
N LEU A 233 17.36 -21.45 4.89
CA LEU A 233 18.38 -21.50 3.84
C LEU A 233 19.77 -21.12 4.35
N ASN A 234 19.86 -20.27 5.39
CA ASN A 234 21.14 -19.87 5.98
C ASN A 234 21.65 -20.90 7.01
N GLU A 235 20.75 -21.66 7.65
CA GLU A 235 21.09 -22.74 8.58
C GLU A 235 21.54 -24.04 7.89
N THR A 236 21.21 -24.23 6.61
CA THR A 236 21.68 -25.38 5.80
C THR A 236 23.01 -25.13 5.08
N ALA A 237 23.60 -23.93 5.22
CA ALA A 237 24.95 -23.66 4.74
C ALA A 237 25.99 -24.42 5.61
N PRO A 238 26.94 -25.16 5.01
CA PRO A 238 27.99 -25.81 5.80
C PRO A 238 28.80 -24.76 6.57
N GLU A 239 28.99 -25.00 7.86
CA GLU A 239 29.81 -24.14 8.74
C GLU A 239 31.10 -23.71 8.03
N PRO A 240 31.46 -22.41 8.05
CA PRO A 240 32.73 -21.98 7.52
C PRO A 240 33.85 -22.68 8.30
N THR A 241 34.61 -23.52 7.59
CA THR A 241 35.84 -24.15 8.08
C THR A 241 36.94 -23.10 8.14
N GLY A 242 36.82 -22.18 9.09
CA GLY A 242 37.77 -21.11 9.34
C GLY A 242 37.87 -20.87 10.83
N ALA A 243 38.86 -21.50 11.47
CA ALA A 243 39.19 -21.22 12.87
C ALA A 243 39.40 -19.70 13.08
N PRO A 244 38.73 -19.06 14.05
CA PRO A 244 39.01 -17.67 14.36
C PRO A 244 40.41 -17.55 14.98
N SER A 245 41.27 -16.80 14.32
CA SER A 245 42.52 -16.31 14.89
C SER A 245 42.21 -15.43 16.10
N THR A 246 42.63 -15.88 17.27
CA THR A 246 42.52 -15.25 18.59
C THR A 246 42.90 -13.76 18.56
N GLY A 247 41.90 -12.88 18.67
CA GLY A 247 42.04 -11.51 19.17
C GLY A 247 41.84 -11.50 20.69
N SER A 248 42.61 -10.68 21.39
CA SER A 248 42.75 -10.65 22.86
C SER A 248 41.43 -10.45 23.65
N PRO A 249 41.35 -10.91 24.91
CA PRO A 249 40.12 -10.85 25.71
C PRO A 249 39.78 -9.43 26.16
N ILE A 250 38.48 -9.12 26.18
CA ILE A 250 37.93 -7.95 26.86
C ILE A 250 38.02 -8.21 28.37
N VAL A 251 38.71 -7.33 29.08
CA VAL A 251 38.92 -7.40 30.53
C VAL A 251 37.86 -6.52 31.20
N GLY A 252 37.12 -7.06 32.17
CA GLY A 252 36.22 -6.28 33.04
C GLY A 252 37.01 -5.37 33.99
N ASP A 253 36.35 -4.39 34.61
CA ASP A 253 36.99 -3.37 35.47
C ASP A 253 37.63 -3.93 36.77
N ASP A 254 37.52 -5.24 37.01
CA ASP A 254 38.15 -5.99 38.10
C ASP A 254 39.33 -6.88 37.65
N GLY A 255 39.65 -6.92 36.36
CA GLY A 255 40.86 -7.59 35.86
C GLY A 255 40.78 -9.10 35.71
N LEU A 256 39.60 -9.72 35.77
CA LEU A 256 39.41 -11.17 35.59
C LEU A 256 38.69 -11.54 34.27
N PRO A 257 38.94 -12.74 33.71
CA PRO A 257 38.23 -13.23 32.53
C PRO A 257 36.78 -13.60 32.89
N TRP A 258 35.82 -13.22 32.05
CA TRP A 258 34.41 -13.58 32.22
C TRP A 258 34.19 -15.06 31.88
N ASP A 259 33.71 -15.83 32.85
CA ASP A 259 33.29 -17.24 32.71
C ASP A 259 31.75 -17.30 32.83
N PRO A 260 30.99 -17.81 31.84
CA PRO A 260 29.53 -17.83 31.90
C PRO A 260 28.94 -18.96 32.77
N GLU A 261 29.74 -19.85 33.34
CA GLU A 261 29.25 -21.10 33.95
C GLU A 261 29.35 -21.20 35.49
N GLU A 262 29.33 -20.09 36.24
CA GLU A 262 29.15 -20.16 37.70
C GLU A 262 28.19 -19.07 38.22
N ASP A 263 26.93 -19.44 38.48
CA ASP A 263 26.27 -19.01 39.71
C ASP A 263 25.37 -20.13 40.28
N PRO A 264 25.82 -20.80 41.35
CA PRO A 264 25.02 -21.68 42.17
C PRO A 264 24.44 -20.90 43.35
N ASP A 265 23.11 -20.67 43.36
CA ASP A 265 22.25 -20.65 44.56
C ASP A 265 20.90 -20.00 44.19
N ASP A 266 19.93 -20.80 43.70
CA ASP A 266 18.52 -20.53 44.01
C ASP A 266 17.89 -21.80 44.60
N ALA A 267 17.17 -21.58 45.69
CA ALA A 267 16.81 -22.58 46.68
C ALA A 267 15.73 -23.53 46.16
N GLY A 268 15.95 -24.83 46.40
CA GLY A 268 15.03 -25.88 46.01
C GLY A 268 13.65 -25.81 46.67
N ILE A 269 12.64 -26.16 45.88
CA ILE A 269 11.45 -26.90 46.33
C ILE A 269 11.19 -28.01 45.30
N ASP A 270 11.44 -29.25 45.70
CA ASP A 270 10.97 -30.46 45.03
C ASP A 270 9.44 -30.52 45.09
N ILE A 271 8.75 -30.62 43.94
CA ILE A 271 7.50 -31.38 43.85
C ILE A 271 7.49 -32.17 42.54
N GLU A 272 7.35 -33.48 42.71
CA GLU A 272 7.27 -34.55 41.73
C GLU A 272 6.15 -34.34 40.70
N ILE A 273 6.43 -34.67 39.44
CA ILE A 273 5.39 -34.89 38.41
C ILE A 273 4.92 -36.35 38.55
N PRO A 274 3.63 -36.62 38.85
CA PRO A 274 3.09 -37.96 38.71
C PRO A 274 2.65 -38.18 37.26
N ASP A 275 3.18 -39.25 36.65
CA ASP A 275 2.64 -39.85 35.45
C ASP A 275 1.24 -40.43 35.71
N GLY A 276 0.30 -40.08 34.82
CA GLY A 276 -0.80 -40.93 34.36
C GLY A 276 -1.92 -41.30 35.34
N GLU A 277 -3.08 -40.65 35.19
CA GLU A 277 -4.38 -41.29 35.42
C GLU A 277 -5.34 -40.99 34.25
N GLU A 278 -6.27 -41.91 34.08
CA GLU A 278 -7.01 -42.29 32.90
C GLU A 278 -7.99 -41.22 32.37
N ILE A 279 -8.24 -41.27 31.05
CA ILE A 279 -9.27 -40.51 30.34
C ILE A 279 -10.66 -40.95 30.86
N PRO A 280 -11.47 -40.07 31.46
CA PRO A 280 -12.90 -40.28 31.54
C PRO A 280 -13.54 -39.82 30.22
N ASP A 281 -14.40 -40.68 29.67
CA ASP A 281 -15.35 -40.32 28.62
C ASP A 281 -16.31 -39.25 29.18
N ASP A 282 -16.04 -37.97 28.93
CA ASP A 282 -16.96 -36.86 29.23
C ASP A 282 -17.84 -36.58 28.01
N ASP A 283 -18.98 -37.29 27.96
CA ASP A 283 -20.23 -36.82 27.38
C ASP A 283 -20.77 -35.66 28.25
N ASP A 284 -20.12 -34.51 28.25
CA ASP A 284 -20.66 -33.28 28.84
C ASP A 284 -20.51 -32.13 27.86
N ASP A 285 -21.65 -31.67 27.34
CA ASP A 285 -21.84 -30.47 26.54
C ASP A 285 -21.14 -29.27 27.20
N GLU A 286 -19.92 -28.96 26.75
CA GLU A 286 -19.27 -27.70 27.08
C GLU A 286 -20.04 -26.59 26.34
N PRO A 287 -20.69 -25.65 27.04
CA PRO A 287 -21.42 -24.58 26.37
C PRO A 287 -20.42 -23.72 25.60
N GLU A 288 -20.69 -23.53 24.31
CA GLU A 288 -19.97 -22.55 23.47
C GLU A 288 -19.82 -21.23 24.25
N PRO A 289 -18.62 -20.61 24.24
CA PRO A 289 -18.42 -19.36 24.93
C PRO A 289 -19.43 -18.33 24.42
N GLU A 290 -20.18 -17.72 25.34
CA GLU A 290 -21.16 -16.70 24.96
C GLU A 290 -20.49 -15.59 24.13
N PRO A 291 -21.16 -15.10 23.07
CA PRO A 291 -20.59 -14.08 22.19
C PRO A 291 -20.23 -12.85 23.03
N THR A 292 -18.96 -12.47 22.98
CA THR A 292 -18.45 -11.29 23.67
C THR A 292 -19.25 -10.06 23.25
N GLU A 293 -19.79 -9.31 24.22
CA GLU A 293 -20.58 -8.12 23.91
C GLU A 293 -19.74 -7.11 23.12
N PRO A 294 -20.31 -6.48 22.06
CA PRO A 294 -19.58 -5.56 21.21
C PRO A 294 -19.10 -4.34 21.98
N VAL A 295 -17.85 -3.93 21.74
CA VAL A 295 -17.22 -2.85 22.49
C VAL A 295 -17.64 -1.50 21.89
N VAL A 296 -18.17 -0.61 22.74
CA VAL A 296 -18.45 0.78 22.37
C VAL A 296 -17.23 1.64 22.71
N PRO A 297 -16.55 2.25 21.72
CA PRO A 297 -15.43 3.13 22.01
C PRO A 297 -15.88 4.32 22.86
N THR A 298 -15.22 4.52 24.00
CA THR A 298 -15.54 5.64 24.92
C THR A 298 -14.88 6.95 24.53
N ASN A 299 -14.02 6.94 23.51
CA ASN A 299 -13.15 8.06 23.15
C ASN A 299 -13.32 8.53 21.70
N CYS A 300 -14.52 8.41 21.13
CA CYS A 300 -14.80 8.98 19.82
C CYS A 300 -14.78 10.51 19.88
N THR A 301 -14.10 11.13 18.91
CA THR A 301 -14.03 12.59 18.75
C THR A 301 -15.40 13.21 18.43
N ALA A 302 -16.32 12.43 17.85
CA ALA A 302 -17.70 12.81 17.56
C ALA A 302 -18.69 11.79 18.14
N ARG A 303 -18.88 10.64 17.47
CA ARG A 303 -19.82 9.60 17.94
C ARG A 303 -19.42 8.18 17.52
N ALA A 304 -19.92 7.19 18.25
CA ALA A 304 -19.78 5.77 17.92
C ALA A 304 -21.04 5.28 17.19
N VAL A 305 -20.88 4.49 16.12
CA VAL A 305 -21.99 3.90 15.36
C VAL A 305 -21.79 2.39 15.20
N ASP A 306 -22.92 1.68 15.14
CA ASP A 306 -22.96 0.23 14.94
C ASP A 306 -22.97 -0.09 13.44
N VAL A 307 -21.94 -0.77 12.96
CA VAL A 307 -21.79 -1.16 11.56
C VAL A 307 -21.85 -2.69 11.36
N GLN A 308 -22.29 -3.45 12.36
CA GLN A 308 -22.52 -4.89 12.22
C GLN A 308 -23.67 -5.22 11.26
N TYR A 309 -24.54 -4.24 10.99
CA TYR A 309 -25.71 -4.38 10.12
C TYR A 309 -25.41 -4.15 8.63
N ALA A 310 -24.13 -3.99 8.25
CA ALA A 310 -23.70 -4.02 6.86
C ALA A 310 -24.26 -5.27 6.15
N SER A 311 -24.89 -5.11 4.97
CA SER A 311 -25.14 -6.25 4.10
C SER A 311 -23.78 -6.88 3.74
N LEU A 312 -23.70 -8.20 3.56
CA LEU A 312 -22.44 -8.86 3.15
C LEU A 312 -22.11 -8.62 1.66
N ASP A 313 -22.70 -7.60 1.05
CA ASP A 313 -22.63 -7.29 -0.39
C ASP A 313 -21.67 -6.12 -0.66
N GLY A 314 -20.47 -6.18 -0.07
CA GLY A 314 -19.37 -5.26 -0.36
C GLY A 314 -19.74 -3.77 -0.19
N ILE A 315 -19.32 -2.93 -1.14
CA ILE A 315 -19.44 -1.47 -1.06
C ILE A 315 -20.87 -0.94 -0.89
N GLU A 316 -21.88 -1.72 -1.28
CA GLU A 316 -23.28 -1.31 -1.13
C GLU A 316 -23.68 -1.19 0.34
N ALA A 317 -23.12 -2.05 1.19
CA ALA A 317 -23.30 -1.99 2.63
C ALA A 317 -22.73 -0.69 3.23
N CYS A 318 -21.59 -0.24 2.72
CA CYS A 318 -21.01 1.04 3.10
C CYS A 318 -21.90 2.22 2.70
N ASN A 319 -22.54 2.17 1.53
CA ASN A 319 -23.45 3.23 1.07
C ASN A 319 -24.71 3.30 1.94
N GLU A 320 -25.30 2.16 2.28
CA GLU A 320 -26.45 2.08 3.20
C GLU A 320 -26.10 2.65 4.59
N LEU A 321 -24.93 2.28 5.12
CA LEU A 321 -24.44 2.82 6.39
C LEU A 321 -24.13 4.32 6.28
N GLY A 322 -23.62 4.76 5.13
CA GLY A 322 -23.35 6.16 4.82
C GLY A 322 -24.62 7.02 4.85
N GLU A 323 -25.70 6.56 4.22
CA GLU A 323 -27.01 7.22 4.29
C GLU A 323 -27.62 7.16 5.70
N LYS A 324 -27.54 6.00 6.35
CA LYS A 324 -28.09 5.77 7.69
C LYS A 324 -27.47 6.68 8.73
N TYR A 325 -26.15 6.87 8.65
CA TYR A 325 -25.42 7.70 9.61
C TYR A 325 -25.17 9.11 9.10
N GLY A 326 -25.33 9.43 7.81
CA GLY A 326 -24.98 10.74 7.25
C GLY A 326 -23.48 10.98 7.27
N VAL A 327 -22.71 9.96 6.88
CA VAL A 327 -21.24 9.93 6.83
C VAL A 327 -20.84 9.46 5.44
N SER A 328 -19.71 9.93 4.90
CA SER A 328 -19.26 9.47 3.58
C SER A 328 -18.86 8.00 3.60
N THR A 329 -19.14 7.28 2.51
CA THR A 329 -18.74 5.89 2.30
C THR A 329 -17.23 5.70 2.52
N GLY A 330 -16.41 6.62 2.00
CA GLY A 330 -14.96 6.58 2.18
C GLY A 330 -14.49 6.68 3.63
N GLU A 331 -15.19 7.46 4.47
CA GLU A 331 -14.88 7.53 5.91
C GLU A 331 -15.25 6.22 6.60
N LEU A 332 -16.37 5.59 6.23
CA LEU A 332 -16.77 4.30 6.80
C LEU A 332 -15.79 3.18 6.44
N ILE A 333 -15.30 3.14 5.20
CA ILE A 333 -14.26 2.20 4.76
C ILE A 333 -12.97 2.45 5.55
N TYR A 334 -12.59 3.73 5.71
CA TYR A 334 -11.39 4.10 6.44
C TYR A 334 -11.42 3.66 7.91
N VAL A 335 -12.54 3.89 8.61
CA VAL A 335 -12.63 3.57 10.06
C VAL A 335 -12.87 2.09 10.36
N THR A 336 -13.43 1.34 9.41
CA THR A 336 -13.66 -0.11 9.54
C THR A 336 -12.49 -0.93 9.03
N GLY A 337 -11.74 -0.41 8.05
CA GLY A 337 -10.70 -1.16 7.35
C GLY A 337 -11.25 -2.28 6.46
N SER A 338 -12.56 -2.25 6.15
CA SER A 338 -13.26 -3.27 5.36
C SER A 338 -13.98 -2.64 4.17
N ASP A 339 -14.06 -3.37 3.06
CA ASP A 339 -14.72 -2.96 1.81
C ASP A 339 -16.25 -3.07 1.87
N ASP A 340 -16.76 -3.82 2.84
CA ASP A 340 -18.18 -3.91 3.21
C ASP A 340 -18.55 -3.02 4.42
N CYS A 341 -17.59 -2.27 4.96
CA CYS A 341 -17.76 -1.47 6.17
C CYS A 341 -18.24 -2.26 7.39
N TYR A 342 -18.02 -3.57 7.42
CA TYR A 342 -18.33 -4.39 8.57
C TYR A 342 -17.28 -4.23 9.68
N SER A 343 -17.75 -4.20 10.92
CA SER A 343 -16.92 -4.30 12.12
C SER A 343 -17.72 -4.97 13.22
N TYR A 344 -17.08 -5.87 13.97
CA TYR A 344 -17.68 -6.49 15.16
C TYR A 344 -17.88 -5.47 16.28
N ASP A 345 -17.00 -4.49 16.39
CA ASP A 345 -17.11 -3.40 17.37
C ASP A 345 -17.73 -2.15 16.76
N PHE A 346 -18.22 -1.24 17.62
CA PHE A 346 -18.68 0.07 17.17
C PHE A 346 -17.50 0.87 16.63
N VAL A 347 -17.73 1.64 15.56
CA VAL A 347 -16.71 2.48 14.95
C VAL A 347 -16.97 3.96 15.24
N CYS A 348 -15.89 4.73 15.41
CA CYS A 348 -15.99 6.16 15.59
C CYS A 348 -16.16 6.84 14.23
N VAL A 349 -17.21 7.65 14.07
CA VAL A 349 -17.47 8.40 12.86
C VAL A 349 -17.74 9.88 13.17
N PRO A 350 -17.57 10.78 12.19
CA PRO A 350 -17.96 12.17 12.32
C PRO A 350 -19.45 12.37 12.65
N GLU A 351 -19.80 13.60 13.05
CA GLU A 351 -21.20 14.02 13.17
C GLU A 351 -21.93 13.90 11.84
N ALA A 352 -23.22 13.57 11.90
CA ALA A 352 -24.03 13.44 10.70
C ALA A 352 -24.04 14.77 9.92
N CYS A 353 -23.63 14.72 8.67
CA CYS A 353 -23.73 15.86 7.75
C CYS A 353 -24.83 15.60 6.72
N GLN A 354 -25.31 16.68 6.10
CA GLN A 354 -26.15 16.55 4.93
C GLN A 354 -25.27 16.10 3.77
N LEU A 355 -25.36 14.82 3.41
CA LEU A 355 -24.70 14.30 2.22
C LEU A 355 -25.23 15.09 1.00
N LEU A 356 -24.32 15.73 0.27
CA LEU A 356 -24.67 16.52 -0.91
C LEU A 356 -25.02 15.57 -2.06
N ARG A 357 -26.26 15.70 -2.53
CA ARG A 357 -26.80 14.94 -3.67
C ARG A 357 -26.53 15.75 -4.94
N VAL A 358 -25.66 15.26 -5.81
CA VAL A 358 -25.32 15.93 -7.07
C VAL A 358 -26.23 15.41 -8.16
N ASN A 359 -26.98 16.29 -8.83
CA ASN A 359 -27.79 15.92 -9.98
C ASN A 359 -26.94 16.00 -11.26
N ALA A 360 -27.31 15.24 -12.28
CA ALA A 360 -26.68 15.33 -13.60
C ALA A 360 -26.67 16.79 -14.11
N GLY A 361 -25.47 17.33 -14.37
CA GLY A 361 -25.26 18.69 -14.88
C GLY A 361 -24.92 19.75 -13.83
N ASP A 362 -24.89 19.41 -12.54
CA ASP A 362 -24.40 20.33 -11.49
C ASP A 362 -22.87 20.27 -11.40
N THR A 363 -22.19 21.37 -11.74
CA THR A 363 -20.76 21.55 -11.48
C THR A 363 -20.53 21.95 -10.04
N TRP A 364 -19.73 21.19 -9.31
CA TRP A 364 -19.26 21.56 -7.97
C TRP A 364 -17.75 21.38 -7.85
N TYR A 365 -17.15 22.22 -7.03
CA TYR A 365 -15.73 22.24 -6.73
C TYR A 365 -15.52 21.52 -5.40
N MET A 366 -14.61 20.55 -5.35
CA MET A 366 -14.16 19.96 -4.09
C MET A 366 -12.85 20.64 -3.70
N SER A 367 -12.88 21.33 -2.54
CA SER A 367 -11.73 21.98 -1.92
C SER A 367 -10.86 21.01 -1.15
#